data_AF-A0A357K4P6-F1
#
_entry.id   AF-A0A357K4P6-F1
#
_cell.length_a   1.000
_cell.length_b   1.000
_cell.length_c   1.000
_cell.angle_alpha   90.00
_cell.angle_beta   90.00
_cell.angle_gamma   90.00
#
_symmetry.space_group_name_H-M   'P 1'
#
loop_
_entity.id
_entity.type
_entity.pdbx_description
1 polymer ?
#
loop_
_entity_poly.entity_id
_entity_poly.type
_entity_poly.pdbx_seq_one_letter_code
_entity_poly.pdbx_strand_id
1 'polypeptide(L)'
;MKNAKSLAGWLTCVFVMGWVDIAQAQSPCPSDSLPLNVSVTTDAWGYELYWELIDASAACGDGTALLWGGNPEVGCGDGVAGLPSEVYGNNTLYTSATICVSEEDSLVLIHRDSYGDGGSDFAIALGGNEAFGFDGSGTGNDWSFQPVIAVADLPCLAEPIFADTMTWVGSTEDASVSPNEPAPPA
;
A
#
# COMPACT_ATOMS: atom_id res chain seq x y z
N MET A 1 28.61 -75.92 -27.63
CA MET A 1 28.89 -74.50 -27.31
C MET A 1 28.03 -73.64 -28.23
N LYS A 2 26.86 -73.21 -27.75
CA LYS A 2 25.89 -72.42 -28.54
C LYS A 2 25.99 -70.98 -28.05
N ASN A 3 26.49 -70.09 -28.91
CA ASN A 3 26.60 -68.65 -28.65
C ASN A 3 25.23 -68.00 -28.86
N ALA A 4 24.59 -67.55 -27.78
CA ALA A 4 23.42 -66.68 -27.85
C ALA A 4 23.89 -65.23 -28.11
N LYS A 5 23.53 -64.67 -29.26
CA LYS A 5 23.71 -63.25 -29.56
C LYS A 5 22.53 -62.48 -29.00
N SER A 6 22.85 -61.49 -28.18
CA SER A 6 21.95 -60.48 -27.61
C SER A 6 21.22 -59.71 -28.72
N LEU A 7 19.88 -59.67 -28.66
CA LEU A 7 19.07 -58.73 -29.44
C LEU A 7 18.76 -57.53 -28.55
N ALA A 8 19.28 -56.37 -28.95
CA ALA A 8 19.09 -55.08 -28.32
C ALA A 8 17.61 -54.66 -28.35
N GLY A 9 17.06 -54.34 -27.19
CA GLY A 9 15.79 -53.65 -27.06
C GLY A 9 15.96 -52.17 -27.41
N TRP A 10 15.17 -51.69 -28.36
CA TRP A 10 15.08 -50.28 -28.69
C TRP A 10 13.80 -49.74 -28.06
N LEU A 11 13.92 -49.24 -26.82
CA LEU A 11 12.87 -48.49 -26.15
C LEU A 11 13.11 -47.01 -26.45
N THR A 12 12.38 -46.47 -27.42
CA THR A 12 12.41 -45.04 -27.75
C THR A 12 11.73 -44.27 -26.61
N CYS A 13 12.51 -43.78 -25.66
CA CYS A 13 12.04 -42.80 -24.67
C CYS A 13 11.77 -41.48 -25.38
N VAL A 14 10.50 -41.20 -25.69
CA VAL A 14 10.03 -39.87 -26.06
C VAL A 14 10.00 -39.04 -24.78
N PHE A 15 11.07 -38.27 -24.55
CA PHE A 15 11.09 -37.22 -23.53
C PHE A 15 10.23 -36.06 -24.05
N VAL A 16 8.99 -35.98 -23.57
CA VAL A 16 8.18 -34.76 -23.69
C VAL A 16 8.79 -33.75 -22.71
N MET A 17 9.65 -32.86 -23.21
CA MET A 17 10.02 -31.65 -22.47
C MET A 17 8.78 -30.78 -22.39
N GLY A 18 8.02 -30.92 -21.30
CA GLY A 18 7.01 -29.95 -20.92
C GLY A 18 7.71 -28.62 -20.64
N TRP A 19 7.44 -27.63 -21.48
CA TRP A 19 7.78 -26.24 -21.18
C TRP A 19 6.89 -25.83 -20.02
N VAL A 20 7.49 -25.72 -18.83
CA VAL A 20 6.84 -25.06 -17.70
C VAL A 20 7.04 -23.58 -17.96
N ASP A 21 5.99 -22.90 -18.41
CA ASP A 21 5.97 -21.45 -18.45
C ASP A 21 6.07 -20.96 -17.01
N ILE A 22 7.27 -20.52 -16.62
CA ILE A 22 7.46 -19.79 -15.37
C ILE A 22 6.80 -18.44 -15.60
N ALA A 23 5.59 -18.26 -15.06
CA ALA A 23 4.95 -16.95 -15.01
C ALA A 23 5.82 -16.04 -14.14
N GLN A 24 6.69 -15.24 -14.78
CA GLN A 24 7.32 -14.12 -14.10
C GLN A 24 6.21 -13.13 -13.77
N ALA A 25 6.00 -12.84 -12.49
CA ALA A 25 5.17 -11.74 -12.04
C ALA A 25 5.78 -10.44 -12.57
N GLN A 26 5.31 -9.97 -13.72
CA GLN A 26 5.66 -8.66 -14.26
C GLN A 26 4.91 -7.62 -13.41
N SER A 27 5.59 -6.55 -13.01
CA SER A 27 4.93 -5.38 -12.44
C SER A 27 3.81 -4.94 -13.38
N PRO A 28 2.63 -4.52 -12.89
CA PRO A 28 1.58 -3.96 -13.75
C PRO A 28 1.99 -2.61 -14.35
N CYS A 29 3.12 -2.04 -13.90
CA CYS A 29 3.61 -0.73 -14.29
C CYS A 29 4.85 -0.81 -15.20
N PRO A 30 5.03 0.17 -16.10
CA PRO A 30 6.28 0.38 -16.86
C PRO A 30 7.53 0.45 -15.97
N SER A 31 8.71 0.27 -16.58
CA SER A 31 9.99 0.17 -15.84
C SER A 31 10.42 1.42 -15.08
N ASP A 32 9.82 2.57 -15.38
CA ASP A 32 10.06 3.88 -14.77
C ASP A 32 8.96 4.28 -13.77
N SER A 33 8.08 3.34 -13.40
CA SER A 33 7.03 3.58 -12.42
C SER A 33 6.80 2.39 -11.51
N LEU A 34 6.21 2.66 -10.35
CA LEU A 34 5.89 1.69 -9.33
C LEU A 34 4.37 1.61 -9.16
N PRO A 35 3.82 0.40 -8.91
CA PRO A 35 2.41 0.26 -8.57
C PRO A 35 2.15 0.86 -7.19
N LEU A 36 1.18 1.78 -7.11
CA LEU A 36 0.68 2.40 -5.89
C LEU A 36 -0.78 2.00 -5.67
N ASN A 37 -1.12 1.61 -4.45
CA ASN A 37 -2.51 1.56 -3.98
C ASN A 37 -2.61 2.15 -2.56
N VAL A 38 -3.82 2.56 -2.21
CA VAL A 38 -4.16 3.10 -0.89
C VAL A 38 -5.11 2.13 -0.21
N SER A 39 -4.76 1.71 0.99
CA SER A 39 -5.64 1.01 1.91
C SER A 39 -6.17 1.96 2.96
N VAL A 40 -7.43 1.81 3.31
CA VAL A 40 -8.16 2.69 4.22
C VAL A 40 -8.91 1.84 5.24
N THR A 41 -8.59 1.99 6.52
CA THR A 41 -9.32 1.40 7.62
C THR A 41 -10.25 2.45 8.19
N THR A 42 -11.54 2.14 8.22
CA THR A 42 -12.57 3.00 8.82
C THR A 42 -12.81 2.63 10.27
N ASP A 43 -13.28 3.58 11.05
CA ASP A 43 -13.67 3.39 12.44
C ASP A 43 -15.18 3.11 12.57
N ALA A 44 -15.81 3.45 13.71
CA ALA A 44 -17.23 3.24 13.91
C ALA A 44 -18.15 4.14 13.05
N TRP A 45 -17.62 5.11 12.28
CA TRP A 45 -18.39 6.07 11.49
C TRP A 45 -17.85 6.28 10.06
N GLY A 46 -17.40 5.20 9.38
CA GLY A 46 -16.79 5.27 8.04
C GLY A 46 -17.54 6.01 6.93
N TYR A 47 -18.83 6.34 7.07
CA TYR A 47 -19.56 7.16 6.10
C TYR A 47 -19.21 8.67 6.16
N GLU A 48 -18.50 9.12 7.19
CA GLU A 48 -18.08 10.53 7.36
C GLU A 48 -16.77 10.87 6.64
N LEU A 49 -16.12 9.84 6.12
CA LEU A 49 -14.81 9.89 5.53
C LEU A 49 -14.88 10.26 4.04
N TYR A 50 -14.01 11.15 3.58
CA TYR A 50 -13.65 11.33 2.17
C TYR A 50 -12.14 11.43 2.01
N TRP A 51 -11.60 10.94 0.89
CA TRP A 51 -10.18 11.12 0.59
C TRP A 51 -9.89 11.23 -0.90
N GLU A 52 -8.82 11.95 -1.23
CA GLU A 52 -8.24 12.03 -2.58
C GLU A 52 -6.72 11.85 -2.51
N LEU A 53 -6.16 11.16 -3.50
CA LEU A 53 -4.74 11.20 -3.80
C LEU A 53 -4.56 12.09 -5.04
N ILE A 54 -3.84 13.19 -4.89
CA ILE A 54 -3.65 14.19 -5.93
C ILE A 54 -2.16 14.46 -6.18
N ASP A 55 -1.86 15.05 -7.33
CA ASP A 55 -0.57 15.71 -7.55
C ASP A 55 -0.47 16.95 -6.63
N ALA A 56 0.72 17.26 -6.11
CA ALA A 56 0.92 18.39 -5.21
C ALA A 56 0.61 19.77 -5.82
N SER A 57 0.53 19.86 -7.15
CA SER A 57 0.11 21.06 -7.87
C SER A 57 -1.41 21.17 -8.11
N ALA A 58 -2.16 20.10 -7.86
CA ALA A 58 -3.61 20.06 -8.00
C ALA A 58 -4.33 20.58 -6.74
N ALA A 59 -5.63 20.80 -6.85
CA ALA A 59 -6.48 21.18 -5.72
C ALA A 59 -7.53 20.09 -5.47
N CYS A 60 -7.83 19.82 -4.20
CA CYS A 60 -8.89 18.86 -3.86
C CYS A 60 -10.20 19.22 -4.56
N GLY A 61 -10.83 18.24 -5.21
CA GLY A 61 -12.15 18.39 -5.82
C GLY A 61 -12.13 19.14 -7.16
N ASP A 62 -10.96 19.38 -7.75
CA ASP A 62 -10.83 19.92 -9.10
C ASP A 62 -11.10 18.89 -10.22
N GLY A 63 -11.32 17.62 -9.83
CA GLY A 63 -11.60 16.51 -10.73
C GLY A 63 -10.36 15.83 -11.33
N THR A 64 -9.16 16.15 -10.86
CA THR A 64 -7.89 15.58 -11.34
C THR A 64 -7.30 14.51 -10.42
N ALA A 65 -8.02 14.13 -9.35
CA ALA A 65 -7.58 13.11 -8.41
C ALA A 65 -7.20 11.80 -9.10
N LEU A 66 -6.01 11.28 -8.73
CA LEU A 66 -5.47 10.03 -9.25
C LEU A 66 -6.25 8.84 -8.66
N LEU A 67 -6.59 8.93 -7.38
CA LEU A 67 -7.45 8.02 -6.64
C LEU A 67 -8.33 8.83 -5.69
N TRP A 68 -9.50 8.29 -5.38
CA TRP A 68 -10.40 8.86 -4.38
C TRP A 68 -11.30 7.77 -3.80
N GLY A 69 -11.91 8.06 -2.65
CA GLY A 69 -12.86 7.16 -2.02
C GLY A 69 -13.61 7.80 -0.85
N GLY A 70 -14.43 6.99 -0.19
CA GLY A 70 -15.33 7.45 0.86
C GLY A 70 -16.59 8.13 0.31
N ASN A 71 -17.17 9.02 1.10
CA ASN A 71 -18.43 9.68 0.84
C ASN A 71 -18.24 10.99 0.04
N PRO A 72 -18.62 11.03 -1.25
CA PRO A 72 -18.41 12.22 -2.08
C PRO A 72 -19.25 13.43 -1.65
N GLU A 73 -20.28 13.23 -0.80
CA GLU A 73 -21.07 14.35 -0.23
C GLU A 73 -20.29 15.10 0.86
N VAL A 74 -19.32 14.45 1.51
CA VAL A 74 -18.34 15.14 2.38
C VAL A 74 -17.38 15.92 1.47
N GLY A 75 -16.79 15.21 0.50
CA GLY A 75 -15.89 15.79 -0.49
C GLY A 75 -14.73 16.55 0.14
N CYS A 76 -14.24 17.57 -0.57
CA CYS A 76 -13.11 18.39 -0.14
C CYS A 76 -13.50 19.54 0.81
N GLY A 77 -14.73 19.56 1.31
CA GLY A 77 -15.20 20.62 2.19
C GLY A 77 -14.92 20.31 3.65
N ASP A 78 -14.23 21.20 4.35
CA ASP A 78 -13.98 21.05 5.78
C ASP A 78 -15.30 21.14 6.56
N GLY A 79 -15.63 20.09 7.33
CA GLY A 79 -16.82 20.06 8.18
C GLY A 79 -18.16 20.09 7.41
N VAL A 80 -18.16 19.69 6.14
CA VAL A 80 -19.40 19.47 5.38
C VAL A 80 -20.03 18.18 5.90
N ALA A 81 -21.21 18.30 6.51
CA ALA A 81 -21.94 17.14 7.03
C ALA A 81 -22.17 16.12 5.90
N GLY A 82 -21.53 14.96 6.00
CA GLY A 82 -21.79 13.86 5.09
C GLY A 82 -23.26 13.46 5.18
N LEU A 83 -23.95 13.43 4.04
CA LEU A 83 -25.25 12.78 4.00
C LEU A 83 -25.06 11.28 4.29
N PRO A 84 -26.06 10.58 4.86
CA PRO A 84 -25.95 9.17 5.26
C PRO A 84 -25.88 8.21 4.05
N SER A 85 -25.45 8.65 2.87
CA SER A 85 -25.08 7.74 1.81
C SER A 85 -23.82 7.00 2.23
N GLU A 86 -23.99 5.80 2.78
CA GLU A 86 -22.88 4.92 3.11
C GLU A 86 -22.20 4.47 1.82
N VAL A 87 -21.08 5.11 1.49
CA VAL A 87 -20.14 4.56 0.50
C VAL A 87 -19.21 3.59 1.18
N TYR A 88 -18.66 3.97 2.33
CA TYR A 88 -17.88 3.10 3.22
C TYR A 88 -18.70 2.77 4.47
N GLY A 89 -18.62 1.52 4.90
CA GLY A 89 -19.21 1.01 6.13
C GLY A 89 -18.21 1.03 7.27
N ASN A 90 -18.71 0.79 8.48
CA ASN A 90 -17.93 0.95 9.70
C ASN A 90 -16.94 -0.22 9.92
N ASN A 91 -15.82 0.06 10.59
CA ASN A 91 -14.80 -0.91 11.02
C ASN A 91 -14.35 -1.84 9.89
N THR A 92 -14.19 -1.27 8.69
CA THR A 92 -13.95 -2.01 7.45
C THR A 92 -12.69 -1.48 6.77
N LEU A 93 -11.91 -2.42 6.23
CA LEU A 93 -10.76 -2.15 5.37
C LEU A 93 -11.19 -2.08 3.91
N TYR A 94 -10.80 -1.01 3.24
CA TYR A 94 -10.93 -0.81 1.80
C TYR A 94 -9.56 -0.72 1.16
N THR A 95 -9.42 -1.20 -0.07
CA THR A 95 -8.19 -1.03 -0.88
C THR A 95 -8.59 -0.47 -2.23
N SER A 96 -7.92 0.60 -2.64
CA SER A 96 -8.16 1.28 -3.91
C SER A 96 -7.73 0.43 -5.12
N ALA A 97 -8.04 0.91 -6.32
CA ALA A 97 -7.36 0.45 -7.51
C ALA A 97 -5.84 0.71 -7.42
N THR A 98 -5.06 -0.06 -8.18
CA THR A 98 -3.63 0.18 -8.33
C THR A 98 -3.38 1.12 -9.52
N ILE A 99 -2.60 2.17 -9.29
CA ILE A 99 -2.11 3.10 -10.32
C ILE A 99 -0.59 2.98 -10.44
N CYS A 100 -0.03 3.56 -11.50
CA CYS A 100 1.42 3.63 -11.70
C CYS A 100 1.88 5.06 -11.45
N VAL A 101 2.83 5.23 -10.54
CA VAL A 101 3.42 6.53 -10.16
C VAL A 101 4.94 6.47 -10.35
N SER A 102 5.53 7.60 -10.69
CA SER A 102 6.99 7.77 -10.76
C SER A 102 7.55 8.11 -9.40
N GLU A 103 8.74 7.63 -9.08
CA GLU A 103 9.48 8.05 -7.88
C GLU A 103 9.76 9.57 -7.86
N GLU A 104 9.67 10.26 -8.99
CA GLU A 104 9.83 11.72 -9.11
C GLU A 104 8.54 12.51 -8.83
N ASP A 105 7.39 11.84 -8.72
CA ASP A 105 6.10 12.50 -8.49
C ASP A 105 6.05 13.11 -7.08
N SER A 106 5.37 14.25 -6.94
CA SER A 106 5.05 14.82 -5.64
C SER A 106 3.55 14.71 -5.42
N LEU A 107 3.16 13.93 -4.43
CA LEU A 107 1.76 13.57 -4.19
C LEU A 107 1.28 14.11 -2.85
N VAL A 108 -0.03 14.31 -2.75
CA VAL A 108 -0.70 14.66 -1.51
C VAL A 108 -1.87 13.70 -1.30
N LEU A 109 -1.88 13.02 -0.15
CA LEU A 109 -3.06 12.31 0.33
C LEU A 109 -3.88 13.28 1.18
N ILE A 110 -5.10 13.54 0.73
CA ILE A 110 -6.06 14.42 1.40
C ILE A 110 -7.11 13.56 2.07
N HIS A 111 -7.37 13.84 3.33
CA HIS A 111 -8.38 13.21 4.17
C HIS A 111 -9.35 14.25 4.70
N ARG A 112 -10.65 14.00 4.63
CA ARG A 112 -11.71 14.82 5.25
C ARG A 112 -12.65 13.95 6.06
N ASP A 113 -13.01 14.49 7.22
CA ASP A 113 -13.91 13.87 8.18
C ASP A 113 -15.00 14.89 8.55
N SER A 114 -16.25 14.51 8.31
CA SER A 114 -17.37 15.43 8.50
C SER A 114 -17.75 15.72 9.95
N TYR A 115 -17.44 14.84 10.90
CA TYR A 115 -17.75 15.03 12.32
C TYR A 115 -16.54 15.53 13.13
N GLY A 116 -15.35 15.39 12.56
CA GLY A 116 -14.14 16.00 13.08
C GLY A 116 -13.50 15.22 14.21
N ASP A 117 -13.84 13.95 14.38
CA ASP A 117 -13.25 13.03 15.35
C ASP A 117 -12.09 12.20 14.76
N GLY A 118 -12.00 12.05 13.44
CA GLY A 118 -10.91 11.33 12.78
C GLY A 118 -11.07 9.82 12.92
N GLY A 119 -9.98 9.11 13.22
CA GLY A 119 -10.04 7.67 13.50
C GLY A 119 -9.99 6.76 12.27
N SER A 120 -9.94 7.33 11.06
CA SER A 120 -9.63 6.59 9.83
C SER A 120 -8.13 6.46 9.63
N ASP A 121 -7.63 5.26 9.36
CA ASP A 121 -6.21 5.00 9.11
C ASP A 121 -5.95 4.73 7.62
N PHE A 122 -4.82 5.20 7.11
CA PHE A 122 -4.41 5.05 5.72
C PHE A 122 -3.06 4.36 5.63
N ALA A 123 -2.94 3.47 4.66
CA ALA A 123 -1.68 2.84 4.30
C ALA A 123 -1.47 2.93 2.79
N ILE A 124 -0.29 3.38 2.37
CA ILE A 124 0.10 3.42 0.95
C ILE A 124 1.09 2.31 0.68
N ALA A 125 0.77 1.44 -0.26
CA ALA A 125 1.68 0.41 -0.73
C ALA A 125 2.33 0.80 -2.06
N LEU A 126 3.65 0.66 -2.14
CA LEU A 126 4.47 0.86 -3.34
C LEU A 126 5.15 -0.45 -3.72
N GLY A 127 5.01 -0.88 -4.97
CA GLY A 127 5.63 -2.15 -5.39
C GLY A 127 5.06 -3.38 -4.68
N GLY A 128 3.89 -3.25 -4.04
CA GLY A 128 3.29 -4.27 -3.18
C GLY A 128 3.77 -4.28 -1.73
N ASN A 129 4.64 -3.36 -1.32
CA ASN A 129 5.08 -3.20 0.07
C ASN A 129 4.45 -1.93 0.66
N GLU A 130 3.94 -2.00 1.88
CA GLU A 130 3.49 -0.83 2.62
C GLU A 130 4.70 0.09 2.84
N ALA A 131 4.57 1.35 2.43
CA ALA A 131 5.64 2.34 2.43
C ALA A 131 5.30 3.57 3.28
N PHE A 132 4.01 3.87 3.46
CA PHE A 132 3.55 4.97 4.30
C PHE A 132 2.32 4.57 5.10
N GLY A 133 2.24 5.04 6.34
CA GLY A 133 1.07 4.97 7.20
C GLY A 133 0.68 6.37 7.67
N PHE A 134 -0.62 6.68 7.68
CA PHE A 134 -1.15 7.96 8.16
C PHE A 134 -2.41 7.75 8.98
N ASP A 135 -2.49 8.42 10.12
CA ASP A 135 -3.65 8.37 11.01
C ASP A 135 -4.49 9.64 10.85
N GLY A 136 -5.73 9.48 10.41
CA GLY A 136 -6.69 10.55 10.24
C GLY A 136 -7.11 11.16 11.56
N SER A 137 -7.10 12.49 11.62
CA SER A 137 -7.36 13.24 12.85
C SER A 137 -8.28 14.43 12.60
N GLY A 138 -9.11 14.77 13.59
CA GLY A 138 -9.89 16.00 13.53
C GLY A 138 -10.80 16.03 12.30
N THR A 139 -10.90 17.19 11.66
CA THR A 139 -11.72 17.38 10.43
C THR A 139 -11.04 16.95 9.14
N GLY A 140 -9.77 16.53 9.21
CA GLY A 140 -9.01 16.16 8.03
C GLY A 140 -7.53 16.47 8.13
N ASN A 141 -6.80 15.97 7.14
CA ASN A 141 -5.35 16.09 7.02
C ASN A 141 -4.95 16.18 5.54
N ASP A 142 -3.83 16.84 5.28
CA ASP A 142 -3.18 16.85 3.97
C ASP A 142 -1.74 16.37 4.17
N TRP A 143 -1.42 15.17 3.68
CA TRP A 143 -0.10 14.57 3.82
C TRP A 143 0.64 14.57 2.49
N SER A 144 1.68 15.41 2.39
CA SER A 144 2.55 15.43 1.22
C SER A 144 3.63 14.37 1.32
N PHE A 145 3.84 13.61 0.25
CA PHE A 145 4.88 12.58 0.18
C PHE A 145 5.42 12.43 -1.25
N GLN A 146 6.54 11.73 -1.36
CA GLN A 146 7.14 11.31 -2.62
C GLN A 146 7.09 9.78 -2.65
N PRO A 147 6.65 9.13 -3.74
CA PRO A 147 6.41 7.69 -3.77
C PRO A 147 7.73 6.90 -3.97
N VAL A 148 8.68 7.10 -3.05
CA VAL A 148 9.97 6.43 -3.01
C VAL A 148 9.94 5.39 -1.90
N ILE A 149 10.36 4.16 -2.21
CA ILE A 149 10.55 3.12 -1.19
C ILE A 149 11.89 3.39 -0.49
N ALA A 150 11.85 3.81 0.77
CA ALA A 150 13.06 3.90 1.58
C ALA A 150 13.59 2.49 1.85
N VAL A 151 14.72 2.14 1.22
CA VAL A 151 15.33 0.80 1.33
C VAL A 151 15.64 0.44 2.79
N ALA A 152 15.87 1.43 3.66
CA ALA A 152 16.17 1.25 5.08
C ALA A 152 14.94 1.03 5.97
N ASP A 153 13.72 1.21 5.46
CA ASP A 153 12.47 0.94 6.21
C ASP A 153 11.88 -0.44 5.87
N LEU A 154 12.56 -1.25 5.06
CA LEU A 154 12.17 -2.63 4.84
C LEU A 154 12.65 -3.50 6.01
N PRO A 155 11.81 -4.41 6.58
CA PRO A 155 12.16 -5.22 7.75
C PRO A 155 13.46 -6.04 7.59
N CYS A 156 13.81 -6.38 6.35
CA CYS A 156 15.00 -7.16 6.00
C CYS A 156 16.23 -6.32 5.62
N LEU A 157 16.10 -5.00 5.52
CA LEU A 157 17.15 -4.06 5.13
C LEU A 157 17.29 -2.85 6.08
N ALA A 158 16.69 -2.95 7.28
CA ALA A 158 16.85 -1.94 8.34
C ALA A 158 18.33 -1.65 8.61
N GLU A 159 18.67 -0.36 8.71
CA GLU A 159 20.03 0.06 9.04
C GLU A 159 20.44 -0.48 10.43
N PRO A 160 21.65 -1.04 10.58
CA PRO A 160 22.10 -1.53 11.86
C PRO A 160 22.30 -0.37 12.83
N ILE A 161 21.64 -0.43 13.99
CA ILE A 161 21.88 0.50 15.10
C ILE A 161 23.19 0.10 15.79
N PHE A 162 24.18 1.00 15.77
CA PHE A 162 25.42 0.83 16.53
C PHE A 162 25.29 1.51 17.89
N ALA A 163 25.39 0.74 18.97
CA ALA A 163 25.48 1.29 20.32
C ALA A 163 26.82 2.03 20.50
N ASP A 164 26.76 3.28 20.93
CA ASP A 164 27.93 4.11 21.24
C ASP A 164 28.60 3.73 22.58
N THR A 165 27.91 2.93 23.41
CA THR A 165 28.38 2.46 24.71
C THR A 165 27.92 1.03 25.01
N MET A 166 28.37 0.46 26.14
CA MET A 166 28.06 -0.92 26.55
C MET A 166 26.56 -1.15 26.86
N THR A 167 25.77 -0.06 26.94
CA THR A 167 24.32 -0.08 27.18
C THR A 167 23.64 0.96 26.31
N TRP A 168 22.71 0.53 25.45
CA TRP A 168 21.83 1.42 24.70
C TRP A 168 20.43 1.37 25.29
N VAL A 169 19.82 2.54 25.48
CA VAL A 169 18.40 2.67 25.86
C VAL A 169 17.71 3.39 24.70
N GLY A 170 16.94 2.64 23.92
CA GLY A 170 16.05 3.19 22.92
C GLY A 170 14.71 3.57 23.53
N SER A 171 14.12 4.65 23.01
CA SER A 171 12.71 4.96 23.23
C SER A 171 11.94 4.68 21.96
N THR A 172 10.76 4.06 22.10
CA THR A 172 9.77 3.92 21.03
C THR A 172 8.55 4.79 21.29
N GLU A 173 8.62 5.77 22.20
CA GLU A 173 7.49 6.61 22.58
C GLU A 173 6.89 7.38 21.38
N ASP A 174 7.71 7.69 20.37
CA ASP A 174 7.28 8.39 19.15
C ASP A 174 7.32 7.47 17.91
N ALA A 175 7.41 6.15 18.09
CA ALA A 175 7.40 5.22 16.96
C ALA A 175 5.96 5.04 16.46
N SER A 176 5.66 5.52 15.26
CA SER A 176 4.46 5.13 14.53
C SER A 176 4.72 3.81 13.82
N VAL A 177 3.76 2.90 13.88
CA VAL A 177 3.72 1.73 12.99
C VAL A 177 2.71 2.00 11.89
N SER A 178 2.93 1.45 10.71
CA SER A 178 1.89 1.49 9.71
C SER A 178 0.71 0.59 10.13
N PRO A 179 -0.53 0.80 9.62
CA PRO A 179 -1.73 0.09 10.10
C PRO A 179 -1.63 -1.44 10.06
N ASN A 180 -0.78 -2.01 9.19
CA ASN A 180 -0.58 -3.46 9.09
C ASN A 180 0.73 -3.96 9.71
N GLU A 181 1.50 -3.09 10.37
CA GLU A 181 2.72 -3.47 11.06
C GLU A 181 2.45 -3.93 12.49
N PRO A 182 3.26 -4.87 13.03
CA PRO A 182 3.14 -5.29 14.43
C PRO A 182 3.34 -4.10 15.40
N ALA A 183 2.25 -3.60 15.97
CA ALA A 183 2.26 -2.57 17.01
C ALA A 183 2.45 -3.17 18.41
N PRO A 184 3.08 -2.45 19.36
CA PRO A 184 2.90 -2.73 20.78
C PRO A 184 1.41 -2.67 21.16
N PRO A 185 0.92 -3.50 22.10
CA PRO A 185 -0.44 -3.34 22.61
C PRO A 185 -0.63 -1.96 23.23
N ALA A 186 -1.74 -1.29 22.89
CA ALA A 186 -2.17 -0.02 23.50
C ALA A 186 -2.54 -0.16 24.98
#